data_AF-X8DDJ4-F1
#
_entry.id   AF-X8DDJ4-F1
#
_cell.length_a   1.000
_cell.length_b   1.000
_cell.length_c   1.000
_cell.angle_alpha   90.00
_cell.angle_beta   90.00
_cell.angle_gamma   90.00
#
_symmetry.space_group_name_H-M   'P 1'
#
loop_
_entity.id
_entity.type
_entity.pdbx_description
1 polymer ?
#
loop_
_entity_poly.entity_id
_entity_poly.type
_entity_poly.pdbx_seq_one_letter_code
_entity_poly.pdbx_strand_id
1 'polypeptide(L)'
;MTSAAPKLYPHMWSWDAAFVAVGLAPLSVERAVTELDTLLSAQWANGMIPHIVFANGVDGYFPGPARWQTSELAANAPSGYQTSGITQPPVHAIAVQRILDHARRRGRSARGIAEAFLDRRWTDLMRWHRWLAETRDQNQHGRITLYHGWESGMDNSPRWDGAYANVVPGELPPYTRADTAIVTDPSQRPKDAEYDVYLWLLEEMKSVRYDDARLPDAMSFAMEDVFVSAIFSVACEVLATIGEEHARPAPMCVNCTAGPSGSGRVCSIPPRNAAARQGISMSRPASGLRPIRSQCSRHCCLAECRARRSWPC
;
A
#
# COMPACT_ATOMS: atom_id res chain seq x y z
N MET A 1 -16.57 11.03 -4.91
CA MET A 1 -15.92 10.24 -3.85
C MET A 1 -16.97 9.77 -2.85
N THR A 2 -16.78 8.57 -2.30
CA THR A 2 -17.59 8.05 -1.18
C THR A 2 -16.77 8.14 0.11
N SER A 3 -17.39 8.60 1.20
CA SER A 3 -16.75 8.62 2.51
C SER A 3 -16.70 7.21 3.12
N ALA A 4 -15.63 6.86 3.82
CA ALA A 4 -15.53 5.55 4.49
C ALA A 4 -16.56 5.38 5.64
N ALA A 5 -16.93 6.47 6.32
CA ALA A 5 -18.04 6.50 7.27
C ALA A 5 -18.71 7.88 7.30
N PRO A 6 -20.00 7.99 7.68
CA PRO A 6 -20.74 9.26 7.59
C PRO A 6 -20.17 10.42 8.41
N LYS A 7 -19.48 10.13 9.52
CA LYS A 7 -18.91 11.14 10.43
C LYS A 7 -17.45 10.88 10.77
N LEU A 8 -17.14 9.68 11.29
CA LEU A 8 -15.81 9.34 11.78
C LEU A 8 -14.73 9.40 10.69
N TYR A 9 -15.10 9.02 9.47
CA TYR A 9 -14.19 8.96 8.32
C TYR A 9 -14.84 9.66 7.11
N PRO A 10 -14.95 11.00 7.14
CA PRO A 10 -15.74 11.80 6.21
C PRO A 10 -15.01 12.10 4.87
N HIS A 11 -14.03 11.28 4.54
CA HIS A 11 -13.14 11.40 3.38
C HIS A 11 -12.99 10.04 2.67
N MET A 12 -12.27 10.02 1.56
CA MET A 12 -11.98 8.79 0.84
C MET A 12 -10.71 8.15 1.39
N TRP A 13 -10.80 6.90 1.84
CA TRP A 13 -9.65 6.08 2.17
C TRP A 13 -9.31 5.14 1.02
N SER A 14 -8.02 4.87 0.81
CA SER A 14 -7.52 4.15 -0.39
C SER A 14 -8.06 2.72 -0.48
N TRP A 15 -7.89 1.91 0.56
CA TRP A 15 -8.38 0.52 0.52
C TRP A 15 -9.93 0.47 0.62
N ASP A 16 -10.56 1.38 1.37
CA ASP A 16 -12.01 1.52 1.48
C ASP A 16 -12.62 1.83 0.11
N ALA A 17 -12.03 2.73 -0.67
CA ALA A 17 -12.48 3.07 -2.01
C ALA A 17 -12.46 1.87 -2.96
N ALA A 18 -11.49 0.96 -2.81
CA ALA A 18 -11.46 -0.30 -3.55
C ALA A 18 -12.64 -1.21 -3.15
N PHE A 19 -12.92 -1.36 -1.84
CA PHE A 19 -14.08 -2.12 -1.37
C PHE A 19 -15.42 -1.48 -1.76
N VAL A 20 -15.51 -0.15 -1.71
CA VAL A 20 -16.66 0.62 -2.19
C VAL A 20 -16.87 0.35 -3.68
N ALA A 21 -15.81 0.37 -4.50
CA ALA A 21 -15.91 0.03 -5.92
C ALA A 21 -16.40 -1.40 -6.16
N VAL A 22 -15.97 -2.38 -5.33
CA VAL A 22 -16.50 -3.75 -5.34
C VAL A 22 -18.00 -3.77 -5.01
N GLY A 23 -18.43 -3.03 -3.99
CA GLY A 23 -19.85 -2.93 -3.60
C GLY A 23 -20.71 -2.18 -4.62
N LEU A 24 -20.13 -1.23 -5.36
CA LEU A 24 -20.80 -0.47 -6.41
C LEU A 24 -20.89 -1.25 -7.73
N ALA A 25 -19.93 -2.13 -8.05
CA ALA A 25 -19.91 -2.90 -9.30
C ALA A 25 -21.22 -3.67 -9.60
N PRO A 26 -21.88 -4.35 -8.64
CA PRO A 26 -23.17 -4.97 -8.87
C PRO A 26 -24.33 -3.98 -9.02
N LEU A 27 -24.17 -2.69 -8.65
CA LEU A 27 -25.20 -1.66 -8.74
C LEU A 27 -25.05 -0.83 -10.03
N SER A 28 -23.87 -0.26 -10.23
CA SER A 28 -23.48 0.55 -11.37
C SER A 28 -21.96 0.43 -11.62
N VAL A 29 -21.61 -0.21 -12.74
CA VAL A 29 -20.21 -0.33 -13.21
C VAL A 29 -19.59 1.05 -13.44
N GLU A 30 -20.35 1.98 -14.01
CA GLU A 30 -19.92 3.36 -14.24
C GLU A 30 -19.54 4.04 -12.92
N ARG A 31 -20.41 3.95 -11.90
CA ARG A 31 -20.13 4.56 -10.61
C ARG A 31 -18.95 3.90 -9.88
N ALA A 32 -18.76 2.59 -10.04
CA ALA A 32 -17.60 1.87 -9.50
C ALA A 32 -16.29 2.33 -10.17
N VAL A 33 -16.30 2.48 -11.49
CA VAL A 33 -15.18 3.05 -12.27
C VAL A 33 -14.86 4.48 -11.79
N THR A 34 -15.87 5.34 -11.66
CA THR A 34 -15.69 6.72 -11.16
C THR A 34 -15.05 6.78 -9.77
N GLU A 35 -15.30 5.80 -8.91
CA GLU A 35 -14.67 5.74 -7.58
C GLU A 35 -13.15 5.53 -7.69
N LEU A 36 -12.72 4.54 -8.48
CA LEU A 36 -11.29 4.29 -8.71
C LEU A 36 -10.62 5.40 -9.50
N ASP A 37 -11.33 6.02 -10.45
CA ASP A 37 -10.83 7.20 -11.16
C ASP A 37 -10.53 8.37 -10.22
N THR A 38 -11.42 8.60 -9.26
CA THR A 38 -11.23 9.65 -8.26
C THR A 38 -10.02 9.35 -7.41
N LEU A 39 -9.85 8.11 -6.94
CA LEU A 39 -8.67 7.72 -6.17
C LEU A 39 -7.37 7.87 -6.98
N LEU A 40 -7.34 7.36 -8.22
CA LEU A 40 -6.16 7.40 -9.08
C LEU A 40 -5.82 8.81 -9.57
N SER A 41 -6.78 9.73 -9.60
CA SER A 41 -6.51 11.15 -9.86
C SER A 41 -5.71 11.84 -8.73
N ALA A 42 -5.72 11.27 -7.52
CA ALA A 42 -4.94 11.72 -6.38
C ALA A 42 -3.63 10.93 -6.20
N GLN A 43 -3.26 10.08 -7.17
CA GLN A 43 -1.98 9.37 -7.16
C GLN A 43 -0.82 10.37 -7.25
N TRP A 44 0.21 10.15 -6.46
CA TRP A 44 1.43 10.96 -6.46
C TRP A 44 2.25 10.76 -7.74
N ALA A 45 3.12 11.72 -8.05
CA ALA A 45 3.96 11.70 -9.25
C ALA A 45 4.93 10.51 -9.29
N ASN A 46 5.39 10.01 -8.14
CA ASN A 46 6.21 8.81 -8.00
C ASN A 46 5.42 7.48 -8.14
N GLY A 47 4.09 7.53 -8.14
CA GLY A 47 3.21 6.36 -8.25
C GLY A 47 2.52 5.95 -6.94
N MET A 48 2.87 6.53 -5.79
CA MET A 48 2.18 6.24 -4.53
C MET A 48 0.69 6.60 -4.60
N ILE A 49 -0.20 5.71 -4.16
CA ILE A 49 -1.59 6.04 -3.88
C ILE A 49 -1.69 6.38 -2.39
N PRO A 50 -1.96 7.65 -2.01
CA PRO A 50 -2.04 8.04 -0.60
C PRO A 50 -3.27 7.40 0.06
N HIS A 51 -3.17 7.11 1.36
CA HIS A 51 -4.25 6.41 2.07
C HIS A 51 -5.50 7.26 2.28
N ILE A 52 -5.40 8.60 2.22
CA ILE A 52 -6.54 9.52 2.30
C ILE A 52 -6.50 10.50 1.14
N VAL A 53 -7.65 10.66 0.50
CA VAL A 53 -7.97 11.79 -0.37
C VAL A 53 -9.03 12.62 0.35
N PHE A 54 -8.67 13.84 0.75
CA PHE A 54 -9.53 14.72 1.53
C PHE A 54 -10.64 15.31 0.66
N ALA A 55 -11.86 15.36 1.21
CA ALA A 55 -12.99 15.98 0.53
C ALA A 55 -12.92 17.51 0.68
N ASN A 56 -13.12 18.24 -0.42
CA ASN A 56 -13.06 19.70 -0.41
C ASN A 56 -14.11 20.30 0.55
N GLY A 57 -13.67 21.17 1.46
CA GLY A 57 -14.54 21.89 2.39
C GLY A 57 -15.18 21.02 3.48
N VAL A 58 -14.65 19.81 3.71
CA VAL A 58 -15.12 18.91 4.77
C VAL A 58 -14.09 18.86 5.89
N ASP A 59 -14.52 19.20 7.10
CA ASP A 59 -13.75 19.07 8.34
C ASP A 59 -14.26 17.87 9.17
N GLY A 60 -13.72 17.69 10.38
CA GLY A 60 -14.19 16.69 11.34
C GLY A 60 -13.34 15.42 11.43
N TYR A 61 -12.23 15.36 10.70
CA TYR A 61 -11.21 14.32 10.83
C TYR A 61 -9.85 14.93 11.21
N PHE A 62 -9.13 14.24 12.10
CA PHE A 62 -7.77 14.60 12.49
C PHE A 62 -6.89 13.34 12.48
N PRO A 63 -5.68 13.37 11.88
CA PRO A 63 -5.01 14.52 11.25
C PRO A 63 -5.55 14.88 9.87
N GLY A 64 -6.01 16.14 9.72
CA GLY A 64 -6.49 16.70 8.45
C GLY A 64 -5.37 17.25 7.55
N PRO A 65 -5.71 17.81 6.37
CA PRO A 65 -4.74 18.27 5.36
C PRO A 65 -3.66 19.22 5.92
N ALA A 66 -4.07 20.15 6.78
CA ALA A 66 -3.18 21.14 7.40
C ALA A 66 -2.13 20.51 8.34
N ARG A 67 -2.40 19.31 8.90
CA ARG A 67 -1.41 18.59 9.71
C ARG A 67 -0.42 17.81 8.86
N TRP A 68 -0.90 17.25 7.74
CA TRP A 68 -0.07 16.52 6.77
C TRP A 68 0.84 17.45 5.96
N GLN A 69 0.37 18.63 5.55
CA GLN A 69 1.15 19.64 4.81
C GLN A 69 1.79 19.11 3.51
N THR A 70 1.23 18.06 2.92
CA THR A 70 1.77 17.42 1.71
C THR A 70 1.76 18.36 0.51
N SER A 71 0.74 19.22 0.39
CA SER A 71 0.65 20.22 -0.68
C SER A 71 1.79 21.24 -0.68
N GLU A 72 2.43 21.48 0.47
CA GLU A 72 3.52 22.44 0.62
C GLU A 72 4.90 21.76 0.68
N LEU A 73 4.96 20.59 1.31
CA LEU A 73 6.20 19.90 1.59
C LEU A 73 6.56 18.85 0.54
N ALA A 74 5.60 18.03 0.11
CA ALA A 74 5.86 16.86 -0.71
C ALA A 74 5.92 17.21 -2.20
N ALA A 75 7.10 17.08 -2.82
CA ALA A 75 7.30 17.37 -4.24
C ALA A 75 6.47 16.46 -5.16
N ASN A 76 6.12 15.25 -4.69
CA ASN A 76 5.36 14.26 -5.45
C ASN A 76 3.84 14.34 -5.24
N ALA A 77 3.36 15.17 -4.31
CA ALA A 77 1.92 15.29 -4.05
C ALA A 77 1.18 15.88 -5.27
N PRO A 78 -0.06 15.44 -5.55
CA PRO A 78 -0.85 15.97 -6.66
C PRO A 78 -1.26 17.42 -6.40
N SER A 79 -1.21 18.28 -7.42
CA SER A 79 -1.57 19.71 -7.28
C SER A 79 -3.08 19.97 -7.13
N GLY A 80 -3.93 19.07 -7.62
CA GLY A 80 -5.39 19.24 -7.62
C GLY A 80 -6.13 18.60 -6.44
N TYR A 81 -5.42 17.88 -5.55
CA TYR A 81 -6.03 17.13 -4.46
C TYR A 81 -5.25 17.31 -3.17
N GLN A 82 -5.96 17.49 -2.07
CA GLN A 82 -5.37 17.36 -0.74
C GLN A 82 -5.32 15.89 -0.36
N THR A 83 -4.13 15.38 -0.02
CA THR A 83 -3.94 13.97 0.34
C THR A 83 -3.12 13.85 1.62
N SER A 84 -3.20 12.70 2.29
CA SER A 84 -2.20 12.33 3.28
C SER A 84 -0.85 12.01 2.62
N GLY A 85 0.19 11.77 3.44
CA GLY A 85 1.56 11.52 3.00
C GLY A 85 2.05 10.08 3.12
N ILE A 86 1.14 9.13 3.42
CA ILE A 86 1.45 7.70 3.59
C ILE A 86 0.50 6.84 2.76
N THR A 87 0.86 5.57 2.55
CA THR A 87 0.13 4.63 1.68
C THR A 87 -0.82 3.68 2.44
N GLN A 88 -1.49 2.78 1.73
CA GLN A 88 -2.34 1.70 2.27
C GLN A 88 -2.25 0.41 1.42
N PRO A 89 -2.83 -0.73 1.89
CA PRO A 89 -2.70 -2.01 1.20
C PRO A 89 -3.21 -1.99 -0.27
N PRO A 90 -2.51 -2.64 -1.22
CA PRO A 90 -2.79 -2.59 -2.67
C PRO A 90 -3.94 -3.49 -3.13
N VAL A 91 -5.14 -3.34 -2.56
CA VAL A 91 -6.33 -4.14 -2.94
C VAL A 91 -6.99 -3.70 -4.26
N HIS A 92 -6.46 -2.67 -4.93
CA HIS A 92 -7.10 -2.00 -6.07
C HIS A 92 -7.27 -2.91 -7.29
N ALA A 93 -6.28 -3.76 -7.61
CA ALA A 93 -6.38 -4.71 -8.73
C ALA A 93 -7.53 -5.72 -8.54
N ILE A 94 -7.80 -6.12 -7.29
CA ILE A 94 -8.94 -6.99 -6.94
C ILE A 94 -10.25 -6.27 -7.24
N ALA A 95 -10.36 -4.99 -6.90
CA ALA A 95 -11.54 -4.18 -7.23
C ALA A 95 -11.75 -4.06 -8.75
N VAL A 96 -10.68 -3.83 -9.51
CA VAL A 96 -10.73 -3.81 -10.99
C VAL A 96 -11.25 -5.14 -11.53
N GLN A 97 -10.75 -6.28 -11.03
CA GLN A 97 -11.24 -7.60 -11.43
C GLN A 97 -12.74 -7.76 -11.18
N ARG A 98 -13.23 -7.34 -10.01
CA ARG A 98 -14.67 -7.42 -9.68
C ARG A 98 -15.51 -6.52 -10.60
N ILE A 99 -15.03 -5.31 -10.92
CA ILE A 99 -15.69 -4.42 -11.89
C ILE A 99 -15.79 -5.11 -13.25
N LEU A 100 -14.70 -5.68 -13.75
CA LEU A 100 -14.68 -6.40 -15.04
C LEU A 100 -15.64 -7.60 -15.04
N ASP A 101 -15.68 -8.38 -13.96
CA ASP A 101 -16.62 -9.49 -13.82
C ASP A 101 -18.09 -9.05 -13.90
N HIS A 102 -18.45 -7.97 -13.20
CA HIS A 102 -19.81 -7.42 -13.26
C HIS A 102 -20.13 -6.79 -14.62
N ALA A 103 -19.18 -6.09 -15.22
CA ALA A 103 -19.30 -5.54 -16.56
C ALA A 103 -19.53 -6.64 -17.60
N ARG A 104 -18.78 -7.75 -17.53
CA ARG A 104 -18.93 -8.93 -18.39
C ARG A 104 -20.37 -9.48 -18.35
N ARG A 105 -21.01 -9.53 -17.18
CA ARG A 105 -22.38 -10.04 -17.00
C ARG A 105 -23.48 -9.07 -17.45
N ARG A 106 -23.24 -7.75 -17.41
CA ARG A 106 -24.26 -6.71 -17.70
C ARG A 106 -24.41 -6.35 -19.18
N GLY A 107 -23.54 -6.85 -20.06
CA GLY A 107 -23.65 -6.67 -21.52
C GLY A 107 -22.67 -5.63 -22.10
N ARG A 108 -22.81 -5.37 -23.41
CA ARG A 108 -21.79 -4.66 -24.21
C ARG A 108 -21.45 -3.25 -23.70
N SER A 109 -22.45 -2.47 -23.29
CA SER A 109 -22.24 -1.10 -22.80
C SER A 109 -21.38 -1.07 -21.53
N ALA A 110 -21.72 -1.91 -20.54
CA ALA A 110 -20.96 -1.99 -19.30
C ALA A 110 -19.53 -2.49 -19.51
N ARG A 111 -19.32 -3.44 -20.44
CA ARG A 111 -17.97 -3.88 -20.85
C ARG A 111 -17.15 -2.73 -21.43
N GLY A 112 -17.74 -1.96 -22.35
CA GLY A 112 -17.07 -0.80 -22.95
C GLY A 112 -16.63 0.24 -21.92
N ILE A 113 -17.43 0.48 -20.88
CA ILE A 113 -17.07 1.39 -19.76
C ILE A 113 -15.84 0.86 -19.00
N ALA A 114 -15.84 -0.44 -18.66
CA ALA A 114 -14.73 -1.03 -17.92
C ALA A 114 -13.44 -1.13 -18.76
N GLU A 115 -13.55 -1.43 -20.06
CA GLU A 115 -12.43 -1.44 -21.00
C GLU A 115 -11.84 -0.03 -21.18
N ALA A 116 -12.67 0.99 -21.33
CA ALA A 116 -12.23 2.38 -21.39
C ALA A 116 -11.57 2.86 -20.09
N PHE A 117 -11.97 2.32 -18.94
CA PHE A 117 -11.24 2.54 -17.69
C PHE A 117 -9.84 1.92 -17.73
N LEU A 118 -9.70 0.68 -18.19
CA LEU A 118 -8.38 0.07 -18.35
C LEU A 118 -7.51 0.88 -19.30
N ASP A 119 -8.04 1.35 -20.44
CA ASP A 119 -7.29 2.21 -21.38
C ASP A 119 -6.71 3.45 -20.70
N ARG A 120 -7.51 4.12 -19.87
CA ARG A 120 -7.08 5.36 -19.19
C ARG A 120 -6.17 5.14 -18.00
N ARG A 121 -6.39 4.06 -17.22
CA ARG A 121 -5.81 3.89 -15.89
C ARG A 121 -4.80 2.76 -15.76
N TRP A 122 -4.55 1.98 -16.82
CA TRP A 122 -3.57 0.90 -16.79
C TRP A 122 -2.19 1.38 -16.33
N THR A 123 -1.70 2.48 -16.90
CA THR A 123 -0.38 3.04 -16.56
C THR A 123 -0.31 3.51 -15.10
N ASP A 124 -1.40 4.03 -14.55
CA ASP A 124 -1.47 4.48 -13.15
C ASP A 124 -1.40 3.29 -12.19
N LEU A 125 -2.15 2.21 -12.47
CA LEU A 125 -2.07 0.95 -11.73
C LEU A 125 -0.66 0.34 -11.79
N MET A 126 -0.02 0.41 -12.96
CA MET A 126 1.35 -0.04 -13.14
C MET A 126 2.35 0.77 -12.33
N ARG A 127 2.23 2.11 -12.32
CA ARG A 127 3.08 2.99 -11.52
C ARG A 127 2.90 2.75 -10.03
N TRP A 128 1.69 2.44 -9.59
CA TRP A 128 1.38 2.08 -8.21
C TRP A 128 2.11 0.81 -7.76
N HIS A 129 1.98 -0.27 -8.53
CA HIS A 129 2.65 -1.53 -8.22
C HIS A 129 4.18 -1.40 -8.30
N ARG A 130 4.68 -0.63 -9.28
CA ARG A 130 6.11 -0.36 -9.41
C ARG A 130 6.65 0.40 -8.19
N TRP A 131 5.97 1.45 -7.76
CA TRP A 131 6.39 2.22 -6.58
C TRP A 131 6.48 1.34 -5.34
N LEU A 132 5.50 0.46 -5.10
CA LEU A 132 5.57 -0.49 -3.98
C LEU A 132 6.80 -1.40 -4.08
N ALA A 133 7.02 -1.99 -5.25
CA ALA A 133 8.08 -2.97 -5.42
C ALA A 133 9.49 -2.36 -5.43
N GLU A 134 9.67 -1.16 -5.95
CA GLU A 134 10.98 -0.52 -6.06
C GLU A 134 11.29 0.34 -4.83
N THR A 135 10.28 1.01 -4.27
CA THR A 135 10.46 2.01 -3.22
C THR A 135 10.24 1.46 -1.83
N ARG A 136 9.32 0.50 -1.66
CA ARG A 136 9.03 -0.13 -0.36
C ARG A 136 9.70 -1.49 -0.17
N ASP A 137 10.33 -2.04 -1.20
CA ASP A 137 11.18 -3.25 -1.14
C ASP A 137 12.57 -2.99 -1.77
N GLN A 138 13.25 -1.95 -1.29
CA GLN A 138 14.55 -1.49 -1.85
C GLN A 138 15.64 -2.58 -1.84
N ASN A 139 15.56 -3.52 -0.90
CA ASN A 139 16.51 -4.63 -0.76
C ASN A 139 16.04 -5.93 -1.45
N GLN A 140 14.91 -5.89 -2.17
CA GLN A 140 14.33 -7.03 -2.90
C GLN A 140 14.10 -8.26 -2.02
N HIS A 141 13.66 -8.05 -0.79
CA HIS A 141 13.30 -9.11 0.15
C HIS A 141 11.96 -9.78 -0.16
N GLY A 142 11.18 -9.22 -1.08
CA GLY A 142 9.80 -9.62 -1.37
C GLY A 142 8.82 -9.19 -0.27
N ARG A 143 9.16 -8.16 0.51
CA ARG A 143 8.31 -7.64 1.60
C ARG A 143 8.22 -6.12 1.56
N ILE A 144 7.01 -5.61 1.77
CA ILE A 144 6.70 -4.18 1.74
C ILE A 144 7.04 -3.55 3.10
N THR A 145 7.96 -2.60 3.09
CA THR A 145 8.31 -1.78 4.25
C THR A 145 7.28 -0.67 4.46
N LEU A 146 6.80 -0.56 5.70
CA LEU A 146 5.91 0.49 6.18
C LEU A 146 6.67 1.44 7.10
N TYR A 147 6.42 2.73 6.94
CA TYR A 147 6.96 3.80 7.79
C TYR A 147 5.95 4.31 8.80
N HIS A 148 4.71 3.82 8.76
CA HIS A 148 3.67 4.13 9.73
C HIS A 148 2.71 2.94 9.87
N GLY A 149 2.27 2.58 11.08
CA GLY A 149 1.37 1.43 11.25
C GLY A 149 0.00 1.60 10.60
N TRP A 150 -0.51 2.84 10.45
CA TRP A 150 -1.66 3.18 9.60
C TRP A 150 -1.55 2.68 8.15
N GLU A 151 -0.34 2.52 7.61
CA GLU A 151 -0.16 1.99 6.25
C GLU A 151 -0.57 0.50 6.13
N SER A 152 -0.67 -0.20 7.26
CA SER A 152 -1.18 -1.58 7.31
C SER A 152 -2.70 -1.67 7.27
N GLY A 153 -3.41 -0.56 7.52
CA GLY A 153 -4.86 -0.55 7.79
C GLY A 153 -5.26 -1.12 9.15
N MET A 154 -4.29 -1.40 10.03
CA MET A 154 -4.51 -1.99 11.36
C MET A 154 -3.77 -1.19 12.44
N ASP A 155 -4.24 0.04 12.68
CA ASP A 155 -3.56 1.13 13.39
C ASP A 155 -2.90 0.73 14.72
N ASN A 156 -3.69 0.16 15.63
CA ASN A 156 -3.28 -0.26 16.97
C ASN A 156 -3.14 -1.79 17.09
N SER A 157 -2.78 -2.46 16.00
CA SER A 157 -2.55 -3.90 16.05
C SER A 157 -1.38 -4.23 16.98
N PRO A 158 -1.49 -5.28 17.82
CA PRO A 158 -0.38 -5.73 18.66
C PRO A 158 0.90 -6.10 17.89
N ARG A 159 0.78 -6.27 16.56
CA ARG A 159 1.90 -6.43 15.62
C ARG A 159 2.92 -5.29 15.75
N TRP A 160 2.47 -4.11 16.13
CA TRP A 160 3.26 -2.88 16.13
C TRP A 160 3.74 -2.45 17.52
N ASP A 161 3.20 -3.01 18.61
CA ASP A 161 3.51 -2.60 19.98
C ASP A 161 5.02 -2.54 20.26
N GLY A 162 5.75 -3.60 19.88
CA GLY A 162 7.20 -3.65 20.09
C GLY A 162 7.99 -2.64 19.25
N ALA A 163 7.49 -2.28 18.07
CA ALA A 163 8.12 -1.27 17.22
C ALA A 163 7.79 0.14 17.71
N TYR A 164 6.52 0.41 18.03
CA TYR A 164 6.07 1.69 18.60
C TYR A 164 6.72 1.98 19.96
N ALA A 165 7.01 0.97 20.77
CA ALA A 165 7.74 1.15 22.03
C ALA A 165 9.17 1.72 21.84
N ASN A 166 9.75 1.61 20.64
CA ASN A 166 11.06 2.20 20.32
C ASN A 166 10.95 3.61 19.71
N VAL A 167 9.74 4.07 19.41
CA VAL A 167 9.50 5.44 18.94
C VAL A 167 9.38 6.34 20.15
N VAL A 168 10.30 7.31 20.26
CA VAL A 168 10.31 8.29 21.34
C VAL A 168 9.94 9.65 20.75
N PRO A 169 8.68 10.11 20.92
CA PRO A 169 8.28 11.43 20.44
C PRO A 169 9.16 12.53 21.03
N GLY A 170 9.60 13.46 20.19
CA GLY A 170 10.22 14.71 20.61
C GLY A 170 9.18 15.79 20.93
N GLU A 171 9.45 17.04 20.57
CA GLU A 171 8.47 18.11 20.70
C GLU A 171 7.37 17.99 19.65
N LEU A 172 6.19 17.54 20.09
CA LEU A 172 5.03 17.38 19.23
C LEU A 172 4.17 18.66 19.24
N PRO A 173 3.86 19.26 18.08
CA PRO A 173 2.96 20.40 18.03
C PRO A 173 1.58 20.01 18.59
N PRO A 174 0.96 20.88 19.42
CA PRO A 174 -0.28 20.55 20.12
C PRO A 174 -1.39 20.21 19.15
N TYR A 175 -2.28 19.31 19.57
CA TYR A 175 -3.40 18.85 18.76
C TYR A 175 -4.59 18.45 19.62
N THR A 176 -5.74 18.30 18.98
CA THR A 176 -6.94 17.75 19.59
C THR A 176 -7.48 16.65 18.70
N ARG A 177 -7.71 15.49 19.29
CA ARG A 177 -8.26 14.32 18.62
C ARG A 177 -9.72 14.55 18.24
N ALA A 178 -10.05 14.36 16.96
CA ALA A 178 -11.43 14.45 16.46
C ALA A 178 -12.18 13.12 16.62
N ASP A 179 -11.47 11.99 16.63
CA ASP A 179 -12.06 10.66 16.66
C ASP A 179 -12.78 10.36 17.98
N THR A 180 -12.27 10.84 19.10
CA THR A 180 -12.85 10.66 20.44
C THR A 180 -14.10 11.52 20.68
N ALA A 181 -14.28 12.60 19.92
CA ALA A 181 -15.51 13.39 19.95
C ALA A 181 -16.68 12.67 19.26
N ILE A 182 -16.39 11.70 18.39
CA ILE A 182 -17.38 10.92 17.64
C ILE A 182 -17.59 9.55 18.30
N VAL A 183 -16.51 8.84 18.63
CA VAL A 183 -16.54 7.59 19.39
C VAL A 183 -16.09 7.90 20.82
N THR A 184 -17.06 8.15 21.68
CA THR A 184 -16.82 8.62 23.06
C THR A 184 -16.45 7.49 24.03
N ASP A 185 -16.62 6.22 23.64
CA ASP A 185 -16.18 5.08 24.44
C ASP A 185 -14.67 4.87 24.27
N PRO A 186 -13.85 5.11 25.31
CA PRO A 186 -12.40 5.03 25.22
C PRO A 186 -11.89 3.60 25.01
N SER A 187 -12.70 2.56 25.24
CA SER A 187 -12.31 1.17 25.01
C SER A 187 -12.27 0.79 23.51
N GLN A 188 -12.86 1.64 22.65
CA GLN A 188 -13.01 1.36 21.21
C GLN A 188 -11.99 2.09 20.33
N ARG A 189 -11.10 2.91 20.92
CA ARG A 189 -10.13 3.74 20.20
C ARG A 189 -8.72 3.59 20.76
N PRO A 190 -7.68 3.90 19.97
CA PRO A 190 -6.32 4.01 20.48
C PRO A 190 -6.24 5.06 21.60
N LYS A 191 -5.29 4.86 22.51
CA LYS A 191 -4.97 5.76 23.62
C LYS A 191 -4.25 7.01 23.10
N ASP A 192 -4.24 8.06 23.93
CA ASP A 192 -3.55 9.32 23.57
C ASP A 192 -2.05 9.12 23.34
N ALA A 193 -1.40 8.30 24.18
CA ALA A 193 0.02 7.96 24.00
C ALA A 193 0.31 7.22 22.68
N GLU A 194 -0.65 6.43 22.16
CA GLU A 194 -0.51 5.81 20.84
C GLU A 194 -0.66 6.88 19.74
N TYR A 195 -1.57 7.83 19.90
CA TYR A 195 -1.70 8.98 18.99
C TYR A 195 -0.46 9.86 18.98
N ASP A 196 0.20 10.10 20.12
CA ASP A 196 1.46 10.87 20.16
C ASP A 196 2.53 10.23 19.28
N VAL A 197 2.63 8.89 19.31
CA VAL A 197 3.53 8.13 18.42
C VAL A 197 3.12 8.27 16.97
N TYR A 198 1.82 8.13 16.64
CA TYR A 198 1.34 8.28 15.26
C TYR A 198 1.67 9.67 14.72
N LEU A 199 1.37 10.72 15.47
CA LEU A 199 1.60 12.10 15.06
C LEU A 199 3.09 12.45 15.04
N TRP A 200 3.92 11.83 15.86
CA TRP A 200 5.37 11.99 15.80
C TRP A 200 5.96 11.46 14.49
N LEU A 201 5.51 10.29 14.03
CA LEU A 201 5.96 9.74 12.74
C LEU A 201 5.59 10.66 11.57
N LEU A 202 4.48 11.42 11.66
CA LEU A 202 4.18 12.47 10.68
C LEU A 202 5.22 13.59 10.71
N GLU A 203 5.70 14.01 11.87
CA GLU A 203 6.75 15.04 11.98
C GLU A 203 8.07 14.56 11.37
N GLU A 204 8.45 13.29 11.60
CA GLU A 204 9.64 12.69 10.97
C GLU A 204 9.54 12.72 9.45
N MET A 205 8.40 12.30 8.88
CA MET A 205 8.16 12.35 7.44
C MET A 205 8.20 13.78 6.88
N LYS A 206 7.59 14.74 7.58
CA LYS A 206 7.62 16.16 7.18
C LYS A 206 9.03 16.74 7.22
N SER A 207 9.86 16.34 8.18
CA SER A 207 11.25 16.82 8.30
C SER A 207 12.11 16.49 7.06
N VAL A 208 11.78 15.40 6.38
CA VAL A 208 12.41 14.99 5.11
C VAL A 208 11.51 15.23 3.90
N ARG A 209 10.44 16.03 4.06
CA ARG A 209 9.53 16.45 2.99
C ARG A 209 8.90 15.28 2.22
N TYR A 210 8.66 14.16 2.90
CA TYR A 210 8.13 12.92 2.30
C TYR A 210 8.99 12.38 1.14
N ASP A 211 10.31 12.64 1.17
CA ASP A 211 11.25 12.12 0.18
C ASP A 211 11.56 10.65 0.44
N ASP A 212 11.09 9.78 -0.46
CA ASP A 212 11.25 8.33 -0.40
C ASP A 212 12.72 7.90 -0.19
N ALA A 213 13.69 8.63 -0.74
CA ALA A 213 15.11 8.29 -0.60
C ALA A 213 15.65 8.59 0.81
N ARG A 214 14.97 9.44 1.58
CA ARG A 214 15.40 9.89 2.91
C ARG A 214 14.62 9.25 4.05
N LEU A 215 13.43 8.69 3.78
CA LEU A 215 12.63 7.97 4.77
C LEU A 215 13.39 6.84 5.48
N PRO A 216 14.20 5.98 4.81
CA PRO A 216 14.91 4.89 5.47
C PRO A 216 15.87 5.34 6.60
N ASP A 217 16.40 6.57 6.51
CA ASP A 217 17.34 7.12 7.47
C ASP A 217 16.67 7.98 8.55
N ALA A 218 15.50 8.55 8.24
CA ALA A 218 14.82 9.51 9.10
C ALA A 218 13.76 8.89 10.02
N MET A 219 13.14 7.79 9.61
CA MET A 219 11.99 7.22 10.31
C MET A 219 12.39 6.35 11.51
N SER A 220 11.76 6.58 12.65
CA SER A 220 11.90 5.75 13.86
C SER A 220 11.08 4.45 13.79
N PHE A 221 10.19 4.33 12.81
CA PHE A 221 9.39 3.14 12.54
C PHE A 221 9.64 2.67 11.10
N ALA A 222 10.10 1.43 10.93
CA ALA A 222 10.32 0.81 9.62
C ALA A 222 10.10 -0.71 9.69
N MET A 223 8.90 -1.16 9.29
CA MET A 223 8.45 -2.54 9.47
C MET A 223 8.09 -3.20 8.15
N GLU A 224 8.63 -4.39 7.89
CA GLU A 224 8.23 -5.23 6.75
C GLU A 224 6.90 -5.91 7.08
N ASP A 225 5.82 -5.50 6.41
CA ASP A 225 4.47 -5.98 6.66
C ASP A 225 4.10 -7.18 5.79
N VAL A 226 4.02 -8.37 6.40
CA VAL A 226 3.70 -9.61 5.67
C VAL A 226 2.26 -9.68 5.16
N PHE A 227 1.30 -9.03 5.82
CA PHE A 227 -0.09 -9.00 5.38
C PHE A 227 -0.24 -8.11 4.15
N VAL A 228 0.35 -6.92 4.17
CA VAL A 228 0.41 -6.02 3.00
C VAL A 228 1.17 -6.67 1.86
N SER A 229 2.27 -7.36 2.15
CA SER A 229 3.06 -8.09 1.14
C SER A 229 2.26 -9.22 0.49
N ALA A 230 1.48 -9.97 1.26
CA ALA A 230 0.61 -11.02 0.73
C ALA A 230 -0.51 -10.44 -0.15
N ILE A 231 -1.13 -9.32 0.26
CA ILE A 231 -2.11 -8.60 -0.57
C ILE A 231 -1.44 -8.13 -1.87
N PHE A 232 -0.23 -7.59 -1.79
CA PHE A 232 0.51 -7.14 -2.97
C PHE A 232 0.81 -8.27 -3.95
N SER A 233 1.23 -9.44 -3.45
CA SER A 233 1.40 -10.64 -4.28
C SER A 233 0.13 -10.98 -5.06
N VAL A 234 -1.01 -11.08 -4.37
CA VAL A 234 -2.30 -11.38 -5.01
C VAL A 234 -2.68 -10.30 -6.00
N ALA A 235 -2.51 -9.03 -5.66
CA ALA A 235 -2.83 -7.92 -6.54
C ALA A 235 -1.98 -7.94 -7.81
N CYS A 236 -0.69 -8.29 -7.73
CA CYS A 236 0.19 -8.46 -8.89
C CYS A 236 -0.28 -9.59 -9.81
N GLU A 237 -0.64 -10.76 -9.25
CA GLU A 237 -1.18 -11.88 -10.03
C GLU A 237 -2.51 -11.54 -10.72
N VAL A 238 -3.41 -10.87 -9.99
CA VAL A 238 -4.68 -10.40 -10.52
C VAL A 238 -4.46 -9.38 -11.65
N LEU A 239 -3.58 -8.40 -11.45
CA LEU A 239 -3.30 -7.38 -12.46
C LEU A 239 -2.64 -8.01 -13.70
N ALA A 240 -1.73 -8.97 -13.53
CA ALA A 240 -1.12 -9.70 -14.63
C ALA A 240 -2.17 -10.44 -15.47
N THR A 241 -3.09 -11.14 -14.81
CA THR A 241 -4.19 -11.84 -15.48
C THR A 241 -5.08 -10.88 -16.27
N ILE A 242 -5.45 -9.73 -15.68
CA ILE A 242 -6.22 -8.69 -16.38
C ILE A 242 -5.44 -8.17 -17.60
N GLY A 243 -4.12 -7.99 -17.46
CA GLY A 243 -3.28 -7.53 -18.56
C GLY A 243 -3.26 -8.50 -19.73
N GLU A 244 -3.13 -9.80 -19.47
CA GLU A 244 -3.21 -10.84 -20.49
C GLU A 244 -4.59 -10.90 -21.16
N GLU A 245 -5.67 -10.88 -20.37
CA GLU A 245 -7.05 -10.92 -20.88
C GLU A 245 -7.42 -9.71 -21.76
N HIS A 246 -6.81 -8.54 -21.51
CA HIS A 246 -7.11 -7.28 -22.19
C HIS A 246 -5.97 -6.74 -23.06
N ALA A 247 -5.02 -7.61 -23.45
CA ALA A 247 -3.90 -7.28 -24.33
C ALA A 247 -3.09 -6.04 -23.90
N ARG A 248 -2.85 -5.91 -22.60
CA ARG A 248 -2.02 -4.85 -22.03
C ARG A 248 -0.57 -5.30 -21.87
N PRO A 249 0.40 -4.37 -21.91
CA PRO A 249 1.78 -4.69 -21.55
C PRO A 249 1.84 -5.32 -20.17
N ALA A 250 2.58 -6.43 -20.06
CA ALA A 250 2.67 -7.21 -18.84
C ALA A 250 3.16 -6.35 -17.66
N PRO A 251 2.61 -6.55 -16.45
CA PRO A 251 3.12 -5.85 -15.29
C PRO A 251 4.58 -6.24 -14.98
N MET A 252 5.35 -5.28 -14.48
CA MET A 252 6.70 -5.53 -13.96
C MET A 252 6.57 -6.38 -12.70
N CYS A 253 6.99 -7.64 -12.78
CA CYS A 253 6.92 -8.64 -11.71
C CYS A 253 8.25 -8.58 -10.94
N VAL A 254 8.31 -7.89 -9.80
CA VAL A 254 9.49 -7.88 -8.94
C VAL A 254 9.47 -9.16 -8.10
N ASN A 255 10.53 -9.96 -8.20
CA ASN A 255 10.74 -11.27 -7.56
C ASN A 255 9.87 -12.45 -8.03
N CYS A 256 9.80 -12.61 -9.35
CA CYS A 256 9.19 -13.77 -9.99
C CYS A 256 10.26 -14.79 -10.38
N THR A 257 10.48 -15.83 -9.55
CA THR A 257 11.19 -17.03 -10.01
C THR A 257 10.33 -17.73 -11.06
N ALA A 258 10.95 -18.26 -12.12
CA ALA A 258 10.23 -19.01 -13.14
C ALA A 258 9.57 -20.24 -12.50
N GLY A 259 8.23 -20.30 -12.53
CA GLY A 259 7.50 -21.53 -12.24
C GLY A 259 7.81 -22.59 -13.30
N PRO A 260 7.66 -23.89 -12.99
CA PRO A 260 7.83 -24.93 -13.99
C PRO A 260 6.74 -24.77 -15.05
N SER A 261 7.14 -24.41 -16.27
CA SER A 261 6.39 -24.52 -17.53
C SER A 261 4.87 -24.31 -17.44
N GLY A 262 4.41 -23.08 -17.65
CA GLY A 262 3.04 -22.78 -18.11
C GLY A 262 2.05 -22.29 -17.04
N SER A 263 2.44 -22.18 -15.77
CA SER A 263 1.64 -21.50 -14.74
C SER A 263 2.24 -20.12 -14.41
N GLY A 264 1.36 -19.14 -14.18
CA GLY A 264 1.73 -17.77 -13.83
C GLY A 264 2.74 -17.68 -12.69
N ARG A 265 3.52 -16.60 -12.69
CA ARG A 265 4.62 -16.35 -11.77
C ARG A 265 4.09 -15.99 -10.37
N VAL A 266 4.63 -16.59 -9.31
CA VAL A 266 4.12 -16.49 -7.93
C VAL A 266 5.17 -15.87 -7.01
N CYS A 267 4.80 -14.90 -6.15
CA CYS A 267 5.68 -14.45 -5.07
C CYS A 267 5.76 -15.52 -3.98
N SER A 268 6.94 -15.75 -3.42
CA SER A 268 7.17 -16.80 -2.42
C SER A 268 6.25 -16.66 -1.20
N ILE A 269 5.30 -17.58 -1.05
CA ILE A 269 4.49 -17.77 0.16
C ILE A 269 5.27 -18.69 1.11
N PRO A 270 5.39 -18.37 2.42
CA PRO A 270 6.05 -19.26 3.37
C PRO A 270 5.34 -20.63 3.47
N PRO A 271 6.08 -21.71 3.78
CA PRO A 271 5.54 -23.07 3.75
C PRO A 271 4.35 -23.27 4.71
N ARG A 272 3.44 -24.16 4.30
CA ARG A 272 2.25 -24.57 5.09
C ARG A 272 2.66 -24.98 6.50
N ASN A 273 2.11 -24.29 7.50
CA ASN A 273 2.26 -24.46 8.96
C ASN A 273 3.26 -23.53 9.68
N ALA A 274 3.86 -22.53 9.02
CA ALA A 274 4.53 -21.44 9.72
C ALA A 274 3.59 -20.23 9.85
N ALA A 275 3.32 -19.77 11.08
CA ALA A 275 2.70 -18.47 11.28
C ALA A 275 3.60 -17.38 10.67
N ALA A 276 3.09 -16.61 9.71
CA ALA A 276 3.82 -15.53 9.08
C ALA A 276 4.15 -14.45 10.12
N ARG A 277 5.40 -13.94 10.11
CA ARG A 277 5.90 -12.94 11.06
C ARG A 277 6.29 -11.67 10.32
N GLN A 278 6.16 -10.53 11.00
CA GLN A 278 6.67 -9.25 10.53
C GLN A 278 8.21 -9.25 10.59
N GLY A 279 8.84 -8.43 9.75
CA GLY A 279 10.28 -8.17 9.77
C GLY A 279 10.58 -6.74 10.21
N ILE A 280 11.77 -6.51 10.77
CA ILE A 280 12.32 -5.16 10.94
C ILE A 280 13.13 -4.85 9.69
N SER A 281 12.89 -3.72 9.04
CA SER A 281 13.71 -3.29 7.91
C SER A 281 15.03 -2.72 8.45
N MET A 282 16.17 -3.37 8.14
CA MET A 282 17.49 -2.92 8.57
C MET A 282 18.13 -2.03 7.49
N SER A 283 17.99 -0.70 7.63
CA SER A 283 18.72 0.29 6.83
C SER A 283 20.01 0.79 7.50
N ARG A 284 20.18 0.60 8.82
CA ARG A 284 21.38 1.05 9.55
C ARG A 284 22.52 0.03 9.52
N PRO A 285 23.77 0.42 9.19
CA PRO A 285 24.92 -0.35 9.63
C PRO A 285 24.99 -0.27 11.16
N ALA A 286 24.72 -1.38 11.83
CA ALA A 286 24.73 -1.46 13.28
C ALA A 286 26.15 -1.23 13.83
N SER A 287 26.47 -0.01 14.23
CA SER A 287 27.55 0.23 15.18
C SER A 287 27.06 -0.15 16.58
N GLY A 288 27.39 -1.36 17.04
CA GLY A 288 27.43 -1.66 18.49
C GLY A 288 26.48 -2.72 19.05
N LEU A 289 25.71 -3.45 18.24
CA LEU A 289 24.91 -4.59 18.74
C LEU A 289 25.52 -5.92 18.27
N ARG A 290 25.92 -6.76 19.23
CA ARG A 290 26.40 -8.13 18.95
C ARG A 290 25.25 -8.94 18.33
N PRO A 291 25.45 -9.61 17.19
CA PRO A 291 24.41 -10.41 16.58
C PRO A 291 24.14 -11.66 17.42
N ILE A 292 22.87 -11.89 17.76
CA ILE A 292 22.40 -13.21 18.19
C ILE A 292 22.40 -14.09 16.94
N ARG A 293 23.37 -15.01 16.85
CA ARG A 293 23.44 -16.02 15.79
C ARG A 293 22.25 -16.97 15.94
N SER A 294 21.22 -16.84 15.11
CA SER A 294 20.36 -17.98 14.77
C SER A 294 21.06 -18.79 13.69
N GLN A 295 21.53 -19.99 14.04
CA GLN A 295 21.97 -20.98 13.06
C GLN A 295 20.78 -21.37 12.18
N CYS A 296 20.78 -20.93 10.92
CA CYS A 296 20.01 -21.57 9.87
C CYS A 296 21.02 -22.23 8.92
N SER A 297 21.04 -23.56 8.99
CA SER A 297 21.90 -24.45 8.23
C SER A 297 21.74 -24.23 6.73
N ARG A 298 22.82 -23.79 6.08
CA ARG A 298 23.02 -23.93 4.63
C ARG A 298 23.07 -25.43 4.33
N HIS A 299 22.07 -26.00 3.66
CA HIS A 299 22.21 -27.25 2.92
C HIS A 299 21.16 -27.32 1.79
N CYS A 300 21.62 -27.82 0.64
CA CYS A 300 20.88 -28.19 -0.58
C CYS A 300 20.42 -27.07 -1.54
N CYS A 301 21.26 -26.78 -2.54
CA CYS A 301 20.95 -27.10 -3.95
C CYS A 301 22.20 -26.85 -4.83
N LEU A 302 22.98 -27.91 -5.03
CA LEU A 302 23.96 -28.06 -6.10
C LEU A 302 23.57 -29.33 -6.86
N ALA A 303 23.19 -29.17 -8.14
CA ALA A 303 22.90 -30.15 -9.20
C ALA A 303 21.70 -29.62 -9.98
N GLU A 304 21.59 -29.58 -11.30
CA GLU A 304 22.36 -30.07 -12.43
C GLU A 304 21.75 -29.36 -13.64
N CYS A 305 22.56 -28.82 -14.56
CA CYS A 305 22.13 -28.65 -15.96
C CYS A 305 23.35 -28.39 -16.85
N ARG A 306 24.01 -29.47 -17.26
CA ARG A 306 24.82 -29.49 -18.48
C ARG A 306 23.91 -29.74 -19.69
N ALA A 307 24.11 -28.88 -20.69
CA ALA A 307 23.96 -29.13 -22.13
C ALA A 307 22.53 -29.22 -22.72
N ARG A 308 22.20 -28.28 -23.62
CA ARG A 308 22.40 -28.42 -25.09
C ARG A 308 21.84 -27.22 -25.89
N ARG A 309 22.71 -26.70 -26.77
CA ARG A 309 22.49 -26.15 -28.13
C ARG A 309 21.76 -24.79 -28.25
N SER A 310 22.39 -23.65 -28.60
CA SER A 310 23.03 -23.21 -29.87
C SER A 310 22.02 -23.15 -31.04
N TRP A 311 21.57 -21.99 -31.55
CA TRP A 311 22.13 -21.07 -32.58
C TRP A 311 21.03 -20.00 -32.96
N PRO A 312 21.26 -18.97 -33.81
CA PRO A 312 22.31 -17.93 -33.83
C PRO A 312 21.75 -16.49 -34.08
N CYS A 313 22.65 -15.51 -33.91
CA CYS A 313 22.70 -14.12 -34.43
C CYS A 313 21.46 -13.21 -34.33
#